data_AF-A0A9E2XMV2-F1
#
_entry.id   AF-A0A9E2XMV2-F1
#
_cell.length_a   1.000
_cell.length_b   1.000
_cell.length_c   1.000
_cell.angle_alpha   90.00
_cell.angle_beta   90.00
_cell.angle_gamma   90.00
#
_symmetry.space_group_name_H-M   'P 1'
#
loop_
_entity.id
_entity.type
_entity.pdbx_description
1 polymer ?
#
loop_
_entity_poly.entity_id
_entity_poly.type
_entity_poly.pdbx_seq_one_letter_code
_entity_poly.pdbx_strand_id
1 'polypeptide(L)'
;MKVGHALMALGLGLGLCAVMAWADPNSCRERYEQLRPLALRMPWMEFDQSDKGWRSLQDCGVEAALLIDQYAARVEDVTRRLRWHQAQLLAMAGHADAAIRSALASRNPPEIEGNSAFRWNPYADATIAFLRKDRKEIEVQRDLLRLAVVEHPENRNNLAVLDRLADCFDKSYKQAYVCETNSP
;
A
#
# COMPACT_ATOMS: atom_id res chain seq x y z
N MET A 1 -79.20 -3.08 -26.83
CA MET A 1 -77.73 -3.01 -26.93
C MET A 1 -77.22 -1.71 -26.31
N LYS A 2 -76.64 -1.76 -25.11
CA LYS A 2 -75.33 -1.20 -24.70
C LYS A 2 -75.28 -1.06 -23.18
N VAL A 3 -74.21 -1.62 -22.64
CA VAL A 3 -73.83 -1.80 -21.23
C VAL A 3 -72.79 -0.72 -20.89
N GLY A 4 -72.65 -0.33 -19.61
CA GLY A 4 -71.45 0.34 -19.07
C GLY A 4 -71.71 1.03 -17.73
N HIS A 5 -71.62 0.33 -16.60
CA HIS A 5 -70.43 0.07 -15.74
C HIS A 5 -69.88 1.30 -15.00
N ALA A 6 -69.99 1.20 -13.68
CA ALA A 6 -69.34 2.03 -12.67
C ALA A 6 -67.80 1.93 -12.74
N LEU A 7 -67.11 3.00 -12.35
CA LEU A 7 -65.73 2.90 -11.89
C LEU A 7 -65.57 3.56 -10.51
N MET A 8 -65.30 2.67 -9.56
CA MET A 8 -64.85 2.92 -8.21
C MET A 8 -63.35 3.24 -8.28
N ALA A 9 -62.94 4.40 -7.78
CA ALA A 9 -61.53 4.79 -7.74
C ALA A 9 -60.82 4.04 -6.60
N LEU A 10 -60.03 3.01 -6.94
CA LEU A 10 -59.02 2.44 -6.04
C LEU A 10 -57.74 3.28 -6.15
N GLY A 11 -57.37 3.94 -5.05
CA GLY A 11 -56.08 4.59 -4.91
C GLY A 11 -54.95 3.55 -4.86
N LEU A 12 -54.00 3.63 -5.81
CA LEU A 12 -52.75 2.90 -5.74
C LEU A 12 -51.82 3.55 -4.71
N GLY A 13 -51.54 2.85 -3.62
CA GLY A 13 -50.42 3.15 -2.75
C GLY A 13 -49.10 2.76 -3.41
N LEU A 14 -48.24 3.74 -3.69
CA LEU A 14 -46.84 3.52 -4.05
C LEU A 14 -46.08 3.05 -2.81
N GLY A 15 -45.80 1.74 -2.74
CA GLY A 15 -44.88 1.18 -1.76
C GLY A 15 -43.44 1.50 -2.12
N LEU A 16 -42.74 2.25 -1.26
CA LEU A 16 -41.29 2.35 -1.31
C LEU A 16 -40.68 1.02 -0.88
N CYS A 17 -40.27 0.19 -1.84
CA CYS A 17 -39.32 -0.89 -1.57
C CYS A 17 -37.93 -0.28 -1.33
N ALA A 18 -37.58 -0.07 -0.07
CA ALA A 18 -36.18 0.18 0.31
C ALA A 18 -35.39 -1.11 0.07
N VAL A 19 -34.62 -1.15 -1.01
CA VAL A 19 -33.65 -2.22 -1.25
C VAL A 19 -32.54 -2.03 -0.22
N MET A 20 -32.57 -2.81 0.86
CA MET A 20 -31.40 -2.89 1.75
C MET A 20 -30.29 -3.57 0.95
N ALA A 21 -29.27 -2.81 0.56
CA ALA A 21 -28.05 -3.38 0.00
C ALA A 21 -27.33 -4.13 1.12
N TRP A 22 -27.17 -5.44 0.97
CA TRP A 22 -26.42 -6.24 1.93
C TRP A 22 -24.94 -5.93 1.70
N ALA A 23 -24.23 -5.52 2.76
CA ALA A 23 -22.79 -5.34 2.67
C ALA A 23 -22.15 -6.68 2.32
N ASP A 24 -21.27 -6.70 1.31
CA ASP A 24 -20.47 -7.88 1.02
C ASP A 24 -19.45 -8.06 2.18
N PRO A 25 -19.57 -9.14 2.97
CA PRO A 25 -18.66 -9.39 4.09
C PRO A 25 -17.20 -9.57 3.65
N ASN A 26 -16.97 -9.86 2.36
CA ASN A 26 -15.64 -10.00 1.78
C ASN A 26 -15.11 -8.70 1.16
N SER A 27 -15.90 -7.63 1.14
CA SER A 27 -15.42 -6.34 0.66
C SER A 27 -14.26 -5.84 1.53
N CYS A 28 -13.27 -5.22 0.91
CA CYS A 28 -12.11 -4.67 1.61
C CYS A 28 -12.52 -3.76 2.78
N ARG A 29 -13.53 -2.92 2.55
CA ARG A 29 -14.09 -2.02 3.57
C ARG A 29 -14.65 -2.76 4.77
N GLU A 30 -15.46 -3.80 4.56
CA GLU A 30 -16.09 -4.53 5.65
C GLU A 30 -15.06 -5.28 6.48
N ARG A 31 -14.11 -5.98 5.83
CA ARG A 31 -13.00 -6.66 6.52
C ARG A 31 -12.15 -5.67 7.33
N TYR A 32 -11.92 -4.48 6.80
CA TYR A 32 -11.22 -3.41 7.52
C TYR A 32 -11.98 -2.93 8.76
N GLU A 33 -13.28 -2.65 8.64
CA GLU A 33 -14.10 -2.19 9.76
C GLU A 33 -14.18 -3.24 10.88
N GLN A 34 -14.22 -4.53 10.52
CA GLN A 34 -14.18 -5.64 11.48
C GLN A 34 -12.81 -5.77 12.17
N LEU A 35 -11.72 -5.68 11.40
CA LEU A 35 -10.36 -5.86 11.91
C LEU A 35 -9.87 -4.68 12.75
N ARG A 36 -10.14 -3.45 12.31
CA ARG A 36 -9.59 -2.21 12.88
C ARG A 36 -9.66 -2.14 14.41
N PRO A 37 -10.81 -2.32 15.08
CA PRO A 37 -10.88 -2.19 16.52
C PRO A 37 -10.06 -3.26 17.27
N LEU A 38 -9.79 -4.42 16.67
CA LEU A 38 -8.95 -5.47 17.24
C LEU A 38 -7.47 -5.17 17.01
N ALA A 39 -7.09 -4.92 15.75
CA ALA A 39 -5.71 -4.70 15.34
C ALA A 39 -5.08 -3.48 16.01
N LEU A 40 -5.83 -2.40 16.20
CA LEU A 40 -5.34 -1.18 16.87
C LEU A 40 -5.03 -1.34 18.36
N ARG A 41 -5.34 -2.50 18.96
CA ARG A 41 -5.00 -2.86 20.35
C ARG A 41 -3.93 -3.95 20.44
N MET A 42 -3.47 -4.48 19.31
CA MET A 42 -2.48 -5.54 19.27
C MET A 42 -1.09 -5.02 19.68
N PRO A 43 -0.27 -5.84 20.36
CA PRO A 43 1.16 -5.60 20.46
C PRO A 43 1.80 -5.48 19.08
N TRP A 44 2.87 -4.70 18.98
CA TRP A 44 3.58 -4.40 17.74
C TRP A 44 3.83 -5.64 16.86
N MET A 45 4.40 -6.69 17.44
CA MET A 45 4.75 -7.90 16.70
C MET A 45 3.54 -8.64 16.15
N GLU A 46 2.42 -8.66 16.88
CA GLU A 46 1.20 -9.29 16.38
C GLU A 46 0.56 -8.45 15.28
N PHE A 47 0.52 -7.12 15.45
CA PHE A 47 0.02 -6.20 14.43
C PHE A 47 0.82 -6.28 13.12
N ASP A 48 2.15 -6.29 13.21
CA ASP A 48 3.05 -6.15 12.07
C ASP A 48 3.65 -7.47 11.58
N GLN A 49 3.48 -8.63 12.20
CA GLN A 49 4.11 -9.87 11.69
C GLN A 49 3.15 -11.04 11.56
N SER A 50 1.90 -10.90 12.02
CA SER A 50 0.90 -11.97 11.92
C SER A 50 -0.17 -11.70 10.87
N ASP A 51 -0.83 -12.77 10.44
CA ASP A 51 -2.05 -12.72 9.63
C ASP A 51 -3.23 -12.10 10.38
N LYS A 52 -3.26 -12.16 11.72
CA LYS A 52 -4.25 -11.47 12.56
C LYS A 52 -4.11 -9.95 12.53
N GLY A 53 -2.92 -9.44 12.20
CA GLY A 53 -2.64 -8.02 12.08
C GLY A 53 -3.04 -7.44 10.73
N TRP A 54 -2.36 -6.36 10.30
CA TRP A 54 -2.70 -5.69 9.05
C TRP A 54 -2.55 -6.59 7.81
N ARG A 55 -1.74 -7.66 7.89
CA ARG A 55 -1.50 -8.58 6.76
C ARG A 55 -2.73 -9.35 6.31
N SER A 56 -3.76 -9.51 7.14
CA SER A 56 -5.07 -10.04 6.69
C SER A 56 -5.73 -9.17 5.62
N LEU A 57 -5.30 -7.91 5.47
CA LEU A 57 -5.77 -6.97 4.46
C LEU A 57 -4.76 -6.75 3.32
N GLN A 58 -3.72 -7.57 3.18
CA GLN A 58 -2.66 -7.31 2.18
C GLN A 58 -3.15 -7.25 0.72
N ASP A 59 -4.23 -7.95 0.40
CA ASP A 59 -4.95 -7.91 -0.87
C ASP A 59 -5.86 -6.68 -1.01
N CYS A 60 -6.12 -5.97 0.08
CA CYS A 60 -6.84 -4.71 0.21
C CYS A 60 -5.88 -3.57 0.57
N GLY A 61 -4.99 -3.24 -0.36
CA GLY A 61 -3.83 -2.38 -0.10
C GLY A 61 -4.17 -1.01 0.50
N VAL A 62 -5.28 -0.38 0.09
CA VAL A 62 -5.69 0.93 0.60
C VAL A 62 -6.11 0.84 2.07
N GLU A 63 -6.95 -0.14 2.40
CA GLU A 63 -7.44 -0.36 3.75
C GLU A 63 -6.34 -0.83 4.71
N ALA A 64 -5.44 -1.71 4.24
CA ALA A 64 -4.26 -2.10 5.00
C ALA A 64 -3.37 -0.87 5.30
N ALA A 65 -3.12 -0.02 4.31
CA ALA A 65 -2.34 1.21 4.49
C ALA A 65 -3.01 2.18 5.47
N LEU A 66 -4.34 2.30 5.44
CA LEU A 66 -5.11 3.11 6.39
C LEU A 66 -5.02 2.56 7.82
N LEU A 67 -5.06 1.24 7.99
CA LEU A 67 -4.90 0.60 9.29
C LEU A 67 -3.50 0.82 9.85
N ILE A 68 -2.47 0.67 9.01
CA ILE A 68 -1.08 0.97 9.37
C ILE A 68 -0.91 2.42 9.80
N ASP A 69 -1.51 3.37 9.07
CA ASP A 69 -1.45 4.79 9.41
C ASP A 69 -1.92 5.07 10.84
N GLN A 70 -3.09 4.51 11.18
CA GLN A 70 -3.71 4.68 12.49
C GLN A 70 -2.92 4.00 13.61
N TYR A 71 -2.32 2.84 13.33
CA TYR A 71 -1.46 2.17 14.30
C TYR A 71 -0.16 2.96 14.52
N ALA A 72 0.50 3.38 13.44
CA ALA A 72 1.76 4.12 13.51
C ALA A 72 1.64 5.46 14.26
N ALA A 73 0.47 6.10 14.24
CA ALA A 73 0.20 7.32 15.01
C ALA A 73 0.25 7.13 16.54
N ARG A 74 0.33 5.88 17.04
CA ARG A 74 0.32 5.55 18.47
C ARG A 74 1.66 5.01 19.00
N VAL A 75 2.62 4.73 18.13
CA VAL A 75 3.87 4.04 18.50
C VAL A 75 5.09 4.68 17.84
N GLU A 76 5.92 5.35 18.62
CA GLU A 76 7.06 6.13 18.11
C GLU A 76 8.19 5.23 17.53
N ASP A 77 8.63 4.20 18.26
CA ASP A 77 9.86 3.44 17.95
C ASP A 77 9.80 2.55 16.69
N VAL A 78 8.60 2.20 16.20
CA VAL A 78 8.39 1.25 15.09
C VAL A 78 7.81 1.92 13.84
N THR A 79 7.61 3.24 13.90
CA THR A 79 6.95 4.01 12.85
C THR A 79 7.62 3.81 11.50
N ARG A 80 8.95 3.80 11.44
CA ARG A 80 9.69 3.75 10.16
C ARG A 80 9.36 2.51 9.31
N ARG A 81 9.34 1.33 9.92
CA ARG A 81 9.02 0.07 9.21
C ARG A 81 7.56 0.07 8.73
N LEU A 82 6.64 0.52 9.59
CA LEU A 82 5.25 0.66 9.21
C LEU A 82 5.05 1.63 8.06
N ARG A 83 5.73 2.78 8.09
CA ARG A 83 5.69 3.76 6.99
C ARG A 83 6.19 3.16 5.68
N TRP A 84 7.17 2.27 5.72
CA TRP A 84 7.59 1.54 4.54
C TRP A 84 6.51 0.57 4.02
N HIS A 85 5.92 -0.25 4.89
CA HIS A 85 4.81 -1.14 4.49
C HIS A 85 3.63 -0.35 3.91
N GLN A 86 3.26 0.77 4.55
CA GLN A 86 2.25 1.70 4.06
C GLN A 86 2.59 2.21 2.66
N ALA A 87 3.84 2.63 2.42
CA ALA A 87 4.30 3.10 1.12
C ALA A 87 4.15 2.04 0.03
N GLN A 88 4.58 0.80 0.30
CA GLN A 88 4.48 -0.29 -0.67
C GLN A 88 3.01 -0.63 -1.00
N LEU A 89 2.14 -0.71 0.01
CA LEU A 89 0.71 -0.99 -0.21
C LEU A 89 0.04 0.09 -1.05
N LEU A 90 0.30 1.37 -0.75
CA LEU A 90 -0.23 2.51 -1.51
C LEU A 90 0.31 2.53 -2.94
N ALA A 91 1.61 2.26 -3.13
CA ALA A 91 2.23 2.19 -4.45
C ALA A 91 1.65 1.05 -5.29
N MET A 92 1.46 -0.13 -4.68
CA MET A 92 0.82 -1.30 -5.32
C MET A 92 -0.62 -1.02 -5.73
N ALA A 93 -1.34 -0.20 -4.95
CA ALA A 93 -2.70 0.24 -5.23
C ALA A 93 -2.77 1.46 -6.19
N GLY A 94 -1.63 2.00 -6.65
CA GLY A 94 -1.58 3.12 -7.60
C GLY A 94 -1.70 4.52 -6.98
N HIS A 95 -1.65 4.64 -5.65
CA HIS A 95 -1.72 5.92 -4.94
C HIS A 95 -0.32 6.55 -4.77
N ALA A 96 0.29 6.99 -5.87
CA ALA A 96 1.69 7.45 -5.91
C ALA A 96 2.02 8.55 -4.88
N ASP A 97 1.24 9.63 -4.82
CA ASP A 97 1.53 10.75 -3.90
C ASP A 97 1.49 10.34 -2.43
N ALA A 98 0.52 9.51 -2.06
CA ALA A 98 0.41 8.99 -0.70
C ALA A 98 1.56 8.03 -0.38
N ALA A 99 1.91 7.16 -1.33
CA ALA A 99 3.06 6.27 -1.20
C ALA A 99 4.37 7.03 -1.02
N ILE A 100 4.60 8.11 -1.78
CA ILE A 100 5.79 8.96 -1.66
C ILE A 100 5.88 9.57 -0.26
N ARG A 101 4.77 10.11 0.28
CA ARG A 101 4.76 10.67 1.65
C ARG A 101 5.13 9.61 2.70
N SER A 102 4.56 8.42 2.59
CA SER A 102 4.88 7.30 3.48
C SER A 102 6.33 6.82 3.32
N ALA A 103 6.85 6.76 2.09
CA ALA A 103 8.25 6.38 1.83
C ALA A 103 9.23 7.40 2.44
N LEU A 104 8.95 8.70 2.31
CA LEU A 104 9.75 9.75 2.94
C LEU A 104 9.76 9.61 4.47
N ALA A 105 8.61 9.34 5.08
CA ALA A 105 8.48 9.09 6.52
C ALA A 105 9.16 7.77 6.97
N SER A 106 9.53 6.90 6.03
CA SER A 106 10.24 5.65 6.31
C SER A 106 11.77 5.79 6.20
N ARG A 107 12.31 6.96 5.83
CA ARG A 107 13.76 7.19 5.77
C ARG A 107 14.41 7.06 7.16
N ASN A 108 15.72 6.82 7.17
CA ASN A 108 16.54 6.66 8.38
C ASN A 108 17.43 7.90 8.61
N PRO A 109 17.16 8.77 9.62
CA PRO A 109 18.03 9.88 9.98
C PRO A 109 18.94 9.56 11.20
N PRO A 110 20.24 9.94 11.22
CA PRO A 110 21.11 10.22 10.08
C PRO A 110 21.74 8.91 9.59
N GLU A 111 21.29 8.38 8.47
CA GLU A 111 22.13 7.51 7.65
C GLU A 111 23.25 8.37 7.09
N ILE A 112 24.26 8.65 7.92
CA ILE A 112 25.42 9.44 7.52
C ILE A 112 26.00 8.76 6.29
N GLU A 113 26.10 9.51 5.21
CA GLU A 113 26.75 9.09 3.97
C GLU A 113 28.13 8.53 4.33
N GLY A 114 28.26 7.19 4.33
CA GLY A 114 29.54 6.51 4.59
C GLY A 114 29.63 5.69 5.88
N ASN A 115 28.68 5.75 6.81
CA ASN A 115 28.81 5.07 8.11
C ASN A 115 27.78 3.97 8.42
N SER A 116 26.83 3.73 7.50
CA SER A 116 25.95 2.55 7.56
C SER A 116 26.23 1.66 6.35
N ALA A 117 26.70 0.44 6.61
CA ALA A 117 26.95 -0.55 5.56
C ALA A 117 25.62 -0.99 4.90
N PHE A 118 24.53 -1.05 5.67
CA PHE A 118 23.18 -1.24 5.14
C PHE A 118 22.61 0.09 4.62
N ARG A 119 22.33 0.17 3.31
CA ARG A 119 21.90 1.41 2.66
C ARG A 119 20.39 1.43 2.45
N TRP A 120 19.67 1.97 3.44
CA TRP A 120 18.21 2.03 3.42
C TRP A 120 17.70 3.19 2.56
N ASN A 121 18.24 4.38 2.76
CA ASN A 121 17.75 5.59 2.09
C ASN A 121 17.88 5.50 0.56
N PRO A 122 18.97 5.00 -0.04
CA PRO A 122 19.02 4.81 -1.49
C PRO A 122 17.92 3.91 -2.04
N TYR A 123 17.55 2.86 -1.31
CA TYR A 123 16.43 2.01 -1.70
C TYR A 123 15.08 2.74 -1.65
N ALA A 124 14.82 3.48 -0.56
CA ALA A 124 13.60 4.28 -0.42
C ALA A 124 13.53 5.40 -1.48
N ASP A 125 14.66 6.02 -1.79
CA ASP A 125 14.76 7.17 -2.69
C ASP A 125 14.61 6.77 -4.15
N ALA A 126 15.21 5.66 -4.56
CA ALA A 126 14.96 5.09 -5.88
C ALA A 126 13.48 4.70 -6.06
N THR A 127 12.84 4.19 -5.00
CA THR A 127 11.40 3.89 -5.03
C THR A 127 10.56 5.15 -5.18
N ILE A 128 10.90 6.23 -4.46
CA ILE A 128 10.26 7.55 -4.61
C ILE A 128 10.46 8.09 -6.03
N ALA A 129 11.67 7.97 -6.58
CA ALA A 129 12.00 8.38 -7.94
C ALA A 129 11.16 7.63 -8.99
N PHE A 130 10.99 6.31 -8.84
CA PHE A 130 10.09 5.53 -9.68
C PHE A 130 8.65 6.04 -9.62
N LEU A 131 8.13 6.33 -8.43
CA LEU A 131 6.77 6.84 -8.27
C LEU A 131 6.60 8.25 -8.86
N ARG A 132 7.67 9.06 -8.87
CA ARG A 132 7.73 10.37 -9.52
C ARG A 132 7.98 10.32 -11.03
N LYS A 133 8.23 9.13 -11.59
CA LYS A 133 8.70 8.95 -12.97
C LYS A 133 9.99 9.72 -13.25
N ASP A 134 10.93 9.70 -12.30
CA ASP A 134 12.28 10.24 -12.43
C ASP A 134 13.30 9.12 -12.68
N ARG A 135 13.58 8.84 -13.96
CA ARG A 135 14.52 7.77 -14.34
C ARG A 135 15.95 8.06 -13.86
N LYS A 136 16.38 9.32 -13.98
CA LYS A 136 17.75 9.73 -13.65
C LYS A 136 18.03 9.48 -12.17
N GLU A 137 17.07 9.82 -11.30
CA GLU A 137 17.23 9.62 -9.86
C GLU A 137 17.24 8.13 -9.47
N ILE A 138 16.48 7.27 -10.17
CA ILE A 138 16.61 5.81 -9.96
C ILE A 138 18.04 5.34 -10.22
N GLU A 139 18.64 5.76 -11.34
CA GLU A 139 20.00 5.36 -11.72
C GLU A 139 21.02 5.78 -10.67
N VAL A 140 20.95 7.03 -10.20
CA VAL A 140 21.82 7.55 -9.13
C VAL A 140 21.73 6.70 -7.87
N GLN A 141 20.51 6.47 -7.38
CA GLN A 141 20.30 5.75 -6.11
C GLN A 141 20.62 4.26 -6.23
N ARG A 142 20.37 3.66 -7.40
CA ARG A 142 20.75 2.28 -7.73
C ARG A 142 22.26 2.10 -7.74
N ASP A 143 23.01 3.05 -8.29
CA ASP A 143 24.48 3.00 -8.30
C ASP A 143 25.07 3.11 -6.90
N LEU A 144 24.52 4.00 -6.05
CA LEU A 144 24.89 4.07 -4.64
C LEU A 144 24.65 2.74 -3.91
N LEU A 145 23.50 2.11 -4.14
CA LEU A 145 23.18 0.83 -3.52
C LEU A 145 24.05 -0.31 -4.04
N ARG A 146 24.41 -0.32 -5.34
CA ARG A 146 25.32 -1.31 -5.93
C ARG A 146 26.69 -1.28 -5.28
N LEU A 147 27.26 -0.09 -5.08
CA LEU A 147 28.56 0.06 -4.40
C LEU A 147 28.52 -0.51 -2.98
N ALA A 148 27.40 -0.31 -2.27
CA ALA A 148 27.22 -0.79 -0.90
C ALA A 148 26.98 -2.31 -0.77
N VAL A 149 26.74 -3.05 -1.86
CA VAL A 149 26.59 -4.52 -1.80
C VAL A 149 27.89 -5.20 -1.38
N VAL A 150 29.05 -4.62 -1.74
CA VAL A 150 30.37 -5.17 -1.39
C VAL A 150 30.57 -5.17 0.13
N GLU A 151 30.17 -4.09 0.79
CA GLU A 151 30.32 -3.91 2.24
C GLU A 151 29.21 -4.62 3.02
N HIS A 152 28.01 -4.72 2.45
CA HIS A 152 26.85 -5.33 3.10
C HIS A 152 25.99 -6.12 2.10
N PRO A 153 26.22 -7.44 1.97
CA PRO A 153 25.55 -8.27 0.97
C PRO A 153 24.02 -8.26 1.02
N GLU A 154 23.39 -7.96 2.17
CA GLU A 154 21.92 -7.88 2.27
C GLU A 154 21.33 -6.74 1.41
N ASN A 155 22.12 -5.73 1.03
CA ASN A 155 21.71 -4.70 0.08
C ASN A 155 21.32 -5.29 -1.29
N ARG A 156 21.79 -6.51 -1.62
CA ARG A 156 21.46 -7.20 -2.88
C ARG A 156 19.96 -7.40 -3.07
N ASN A 157 19.22 -7.64 -1.99
CA ASN A 157 17.77 -7.83 -2.08
C ASN A 157 17.05 -6.55 -2.53
N ASN A 158 17.46 -5.41 -1.95
CA ASN A 158 16.95 -4.10 -2.34
C ASN A 158 17.41 -3.72 -3.75
N LEU A 159 18.67 -4.01 -4.10
CA LEU A 159 19.21 -3.76 -5.44
C LEU A 159 18.40 -4.50 -6.51
N ALA A 160 18.07 -5.77 -6.30
CA ALA A 160 17.27 -6.55 -7.23
C ALA A 160 15.88 -5.93 -7.46
N VAL A 161 15.28 -5.30 -6.44
CA VAL A 161 14.04 -4.53 -6.62
C VAL A 161 14.30 -3.32 -7.50
N LEU A 162 15.36 -2.55 -7.24
CA LEU A 162 15.69 -1.37 -8.05
C LEU A 162 16.02 -1.70 -9.51
N ASP A 163 16.68 -2.83 -9.76
CA ASP A 163 16.93 -3.35 -11.10
C ASP A 163 15.61 -3.55 -11.86
N ARG A 164 14.63 -4.22 -11.23
CA ARG A 164 13.29 -4.39 -11.81
C ARG A 164 12.57 -3.06 -12.04
N LEU A 165 12.63 -2.13 -11.08
CA LEU A 165 12.01 -0.82 -11.23
C LEU A 165 12.63 -0.02 -12.38
N ALA A 166 13.95 -0.13 -12.60
CA ALA A 166 14.65 0.54 -13.69
C ALA A 166 14.33 -0.10 -15.06
N ASP A 167 14.37 -1.43 -15.14
CA ASP A 167 14.12 -2.20 -16.37
C ASP A 167 12.65 -2.09 -16.82
N CYS A 168 11.72 -2.03 -15.87
CA CYS A 168 10.28 -1.96 -16.10
C CYS A 168 9.67 -0.60 -15.76
N PHE A 169 10.45 0.47 -15.92
CA PHE A 169 10.12 1.85 -15.51
C PHE A 169 8.74 2.36 -15.98
N ASP A 170 8.33 1.98 -17.18
CA ASP A 170 7.07 2.46 -17.78
C ASP A 170 5.83 1.72 -17.23
N LYS A 171 6.02 0.62 -16.48
CA LYS A 171 4.92 -0.13 -15.86
C LYS A 171 4.42 0.57 -14.59
N SER A 172 3.29 0.10 -14.06
CA SER A 172 2.86 0.48 -12.71
C SER A 172 3.84 -0.07 -11.67
N TYR A 173 3.90 0.50 -10.47
CA TYR A 173 4.76 -0.02 -9.39
C TYR A 173 4.49 -1.50 -9.13
N LYS A 174 3.22 -1.91 -9.09
CA LYS A 174 2.82 -3.31 -8.90
C LYS A 174 3.40 -4.25 -9.95
N GLN A 175 3.37 -3.84 -11.21
CA GLN A 175 3.91 -4.63 -12.30
C GLN A 175 5.43 -4.62 -12.33
N ALA A 176 6.06 -3.46 -12.12
CA ALA A 176 7.50 -3.33 -12.10
C ALA A 176 8.13 -4.09 -10.92
N TYR A 177 7.50 -4.12 -9.75
CA TYR A 177 8.05 -4.79 -8.57
C TYR A 177 8.30 -6.29 -8.74
N VAL A 178 7.57 -6.95 -9.65
CA VAL A 178 7.62 -8.40 -9.90
C VAL A 178 7.97 -8.77 -11.34
N CYS A 179 8.30 -7.79 -12.19
CA CYS A 179 8.59 -8.09 -13.59
C CYS A 179 9.92 -8.84 -13.74
N GLU A 180 10.06 -9.58 -14.83
CA GLU A 180 11.34 -10.17 -15.22
C GLU A 180 12.27 -9.06 -15.74
N THR A 181 13.50 -9.02 -15.22
CA THR A 181 14.56 -8.16 -15.75
C THR A 181 15.15 -8.80 -17.00
N ASN A 182 15.50 -7.99 -17.99
CA ASN A 182 16.26 -8.46 -19.16
C ASN A 182 17.78 -8.39 -18.92
N SER A 183 18.21 -7.93 -17.75
CA SER A 183 19.63 -7.81 -17.40
C SER A 183 20.19 -9.15 -16.91
N PRO A 184 21.35 -9.63 -17.46
CA PRO A 184 22.05 -10.82 -16.98
C PRO A 184 22.67 -10.64 -15.59
#